data_AF-A0A5C5G6V7-F1
#
_entry.id   AF-A0A5C5G6V7-F1
#
_cell.length_a   1.000
_cell.length_b   1.000
_cell.length_c   1.000
_cell.angle_alpha   90.00
_cell.angle_beta   90.00
_cell.angle_gamma   90.00
#
_symmetry.space_group_name_H-M   'P 1'
#
loop_
_entity.id
_entity.type
_entity.pdbx_description
1 polymer ?
#
loop_
_entity_poly.entity_id
_entity_poly.type
_entity_poly.pdbx_seq_one_letter_code
_entity_poly.pdbx_strand_id
1 'polypeptide(L)'
;MADSIQSLVDGILKDLPEGANPWSLLRAALSAQIRPDLGRTFRAQLYTCSALVAGITLVLILCMVAKWRQGTYWLFRRHRATGGHFLVVHYASTWTTVIILFFGVLQGYIWQTAKYTSGDYVSNSDLWRMCVWFPGWLAFWFAAWSLRVSHVLHLDSSGRPSRAFYSSAWFLNGGGVLVPCICAAAIAVLAWQAHGQFTDAMSRFALIDKTLVAAEARYAQGLDTSDVLSGDALQLTADFARSLSSFGNFFGGVFWVRALRLIQQRSAA
;
A
#
# COMPACT_ATOMS: atom_id res chain seq x y z
N MET A 1 -12.16 -1.29 -18.03
CA MET A 1 -11.45 -2.54 -17.69
C MET A 1 -12.27 -3.77 -18.10
N ALA A 2 -13.60 -3.78 -17.94
CA ALA A 2 -14.48 -4.76 -18.60
C ALA A 2 -14.31 -4.77 -20.13
N ASP A 3 -14.41 -3.60 -20.73
CA ASP A 3 -14.22 -3.43 -22.19
C ASP A 3 -12.82 -3.86 -22.65
N SER A 4 -11.79 -3.76 -21.79
CA SER A 4 -10.42 -4.12 -22.16
C SER A 4 -10.17 -5.63 -22.13
N ILE A 5 -10.91 -6.39 -21.33
CA ILE A 5 -10.82 -7.85 -21.30
C ILE A 5 -11.62 -8.44 -22.44
N GLN A 6 -12.82 -7.89 -22.72
CA GLN A 6 -13.60 -8.28 -23.91
C GLN A 6 -12.85 -7.98 -25.20
N SER A 7 -12.29 -6.77 -25.35
CA SER A 7 -11.47 -6.44 -26.53
C SER A 7 -10.23 -7.33 -26.67
N LEU A 8 -9.68 -7.82 -25.54
CA LEU A 8 -8.52 -8.71 -25.54
C LEU A 8 -8.90 -10.13 -25.96
N VAL A 9 -10.05 -10.64 -25.50
CA VAL A 9 -10.62 -11.90 -25.99
C VAL A 9 -10.92 -11.81 -27.48
N ASP A 10 -11.61 -10.75 -27.92
CA ASP A 10 -11.97 -10.54 -29.32
C ASP A 10 -10.72 -10.40 -30.21
N GLY A 11 -9.69 -9.71 -29.73
CA GLY A 11 -8.41 -9.58 -30.44
C GLY A 11 -7.68 -10.91 -30.59
N ILE A 12 -7.60 -11.73 -29.54
CA ILE A 12 -6.94 -13.04 -29.58
C ILE A 12 -7.68 -14.00 -30.51
N LEU A 13 -9.02 -13.97 -30.52
CA LEU A 13 -9.83 -14.79 -31.41
C LEU A 13 -9.69 -14.37 -32.88
N LYS A 14 -9.53 -13.07 -33.15
CA LYS A 14 -9.40 -12.53 -34.50
C LYS A 14 -8.02 -12.80 -35.13
N ASP A 15 -6.96 -12.72 -34.33
CA ASP A 15 -5.57 -12.85 -34.79
C ASP A 15 -4.93 -14.19 -34.39
N LEU A 16 -5.73 -15.26 -34.28
CA LEU A 16 -5.25 -16.57 -33.82
C LEU A 16 -4.29 -17.19 -34.86
N PRO A 17 -3.03 -17.50 -34.50
CA PRO A 17 -2.11 -18.19 -35.40
C PRO A 17 -2.65 -19.59 -35.74
N GLU A 18 -2.44 -20.05 -36.98
CA GLU A 18 -2.89 -21.37 -37.42
C GLU A 18 -2.33 -22.48 -36.50
N GLY A 19 -3.22 -23.30 -35.94
CA GLY A 19 -2.88 -24.40 -35.04
C GLY A 19 -2.53 -24.00 -33.60
N ALA A 20 -2.51 -22.70 -33.26
CA ALA A 20 -2.30 -22.27 -31.88
C ALA A 20 -3.52 -22.55 -31.01
N ASN A 21 -3.29 -22.87 -29.73
CA ASN A 21 -4.35 -23.07 -28.76
C ASN A 21 -4.86 -21.71 -28.25
N PRO A 22 -6.12 -21.33 -28.50
CA PRO A 22 -6.65 -20.03 -28.08
C PRO A 22 -6.64 -19.84 -26.55
N TRP A 23 -6.78 -20.95 -25.80
CA TRP A 23 -6.82 -20.92 -24.34
C TRP A 23 -5.47 -20.60 -23.71
N SER A 24 -4.38 -21.11 -24.28
CA SER A 24 -3.03 -20.83 -23.78
C SER A 24 -2.65 -19.38 -24.02
N LEU A 25 -3.03 -18.82 -25.18
CA LEU A 25 -2.84 -17.41 -25.51
C LEU A 25 -3.67 -16.49 -24.60
N LEU A 26 -4.95 -16.80 -24.40
CA LEU A 26 -5.81 -16.03 -23.49
C LEU A 26 -5.28 -16.07 -22.05
N ARG A 27 -4.88 -17.24 -21.59
CA ARG A 27 -4.28 -17.43 -20.26
C ARG A 27 -2.99 -16.63 -20.09
N ALA A 28 -2.09 -16.66 -21.08
CA ALA A 28 -0.85 -15.90 -21.06
C ALA A 28 -1.11 -14.39 -21.05
N ALA A 29 -2.07 -13.91 -21.84
CA ALA A 29 -2.42 -12.50 -21.91
C ALA A 29 -3.07 -11.99 -20.60
N LEU A 30 -4.01 -12.74 -20.03
CA LEU A 30 -4.61 -12.43 -18.71
C LEU A 30 -3.55 -12.44 -17.61
N SER A 31 -2.67 -13.44 -17.61
CA SER A 31 -1.57 -13.53 -16.65
C SER A 31 -0.61 -12.36 -16.78
N ALA A 32 -0.28 -11.92 -18.01
CA ALA A 32 0.60 -10.79 -18.25
C ALA A 32 0.01 -9.45 -17.76
N GLN A 33 -1.32 -9.26 -17.85
CA GLN A 33 -1.97 -8.06 -17.31
C GLN A 33 -1.90 -7.98 -15.78
N ILE A 34 -2.03 -9.13 -15.10
CA ILE A 34 -2.06 -9.18 -13.63
C ILE A 34 -0.64 -9.29 -13.06
N ARG A 35 0.24 -10.02 -13.74
CA ARG A 35 1.62 -10.31 -13.35
C ARG A 35 2.57 -9.96 -14.49
N PRO A 36 2.80 -8.66 -14.76
CA PRO A 36 3.77 -8.26 -15.76
C PRO A 36 5.17 -8.73 -15.32
N ASP A 37 5.89 -9.42 -16.21
CA ASP A 37 7.32 -9.66 -16.01
C ASP A 37 8.07 -8.35 -16.30
N LEU A 38 8.53 -7.69 -15.24
CA LEU A 38 9.20 -6.39 -15.33
C LEU A 38 10.68 -6.51 -15.77
N GLY A 39 11.14 -7.71 -16.13
CA GLY A 39 12.45 -7.95 -16.71
C GLY A 39 13.61 -7.81 -15.72
N ARG A 40 14.83 -8.08 -16.21
CA ARG A 40 16.05 -8.12 -15.36
C ARG A 40 16.46 -6.74 -14.81
N THR A 41 16.28 -5.69 -15.61
CA THR A 41 16.66 -4.32 -15.23
C THR A 41 15.87 -3.82 -14.03
N PHE A 42 14.55 -4.03 -14.01
CA PHE A 42 13.71 -3.66 -12.88
C PHE A 42 14.13 -4.39 -11.59
N ARG A 43 14.40 -5.70 -11.69
CA ARG A 43 14.88 -6.49 -10.54
C ARG A 43 16.23 -6.00 -10.03
N ALA A 44 17.16 -5.64 -10.92
CA ALA A 44 18.45 -5.08 -10.53
C ALA A 44 18.30 -3.74 -9.80
N GLN A 45 17.41 -2.85 -10.27
CA GLN A 45 17.08 -1.61 -9.59
C GLN A 45 16.49 -1.87 -8.20
N LEU A 46 15.54 -2.81 -8.11
CA LEU A 46 14.89 -3.20 -6.87
C LEU A 46 15.90 -3.74 -5.82
N TYR A 47 16.83 -4.60 -6.23
CA TYR A 47 17.90 -5.08 -5.36
C TYR A 47 18.90 -4.00 -4.97
N THR A 48 19.21 -3.07 -5.88
CA THR A 48 20.06 -1.91 -5.55
C THR A 48 19.39 -1.04 -4.49
N CYS A 49 18.09 -0.75 -4.64
CA CYS A 49 17.31 -0.06 -3.63
C CYS A 49 17.29 -0.80 -2.29
N SER A 50 17.09 -2.13 -2.30
CA SER A 50 17.15 -2.96 -1.09
C SER A 50 18.51 -2.84 -0.40
N ALA A 51 19.62 -2.96 -1.13
CA ALA A 51 20.96 -2.86 -0.57
C ALA A 51 21.22 -1.47 0.06
N LEU A 52 20.81 -0.39 -0.61
CA LEU A 52 20.91 0.97 -0.09
C LEU A 52 20.11 1.15 1.20
N VAL A 53 18.85 0.70 1.21
CA VAL A 53 17.97 0.77 2.39
C VAL A 53 18.57 -0.01 3.55
N ALA A 54 19.12 -1.21 3.32
CA ALA A 54 19.76 -2.03 4.34
C ALA A 54 21.00 -1.33 4.91
N GLY A 55 21.87 -0.79 4.04
CA GLY A 55 23.05 -0.04 4.45
C GLY A 55 22.72 1.16 5.33
N ILE A 56 21.75 1.98 4.90
CA ILE A 56 21.28 3.14 5.69
C ILE A 56 20.70 2.68 7.03
N THR A 57 19.90 1.61 7.04
CA THR A 57 19.30 1.06 8.27
C THR A 57 20.37 0.66 9.28
N LEU A 58 21.43 -0.03 8.84
CA LEU A 58 22.54 -0.42 9.71
C LEU A 58 23.26 0.80 10.29
N VAL A 59 23.53 1.82 9.48
CA VAL A 59 24.15 3.07 9.96
C VAL A 59 23.27 3.73 11.02
N LEU A 60 21.95 3.82 10.81
CA LEU A 60 21.02 4.38 11.78
C LEU A 60 20.97 3.58 13.07
N ILE A 61 20.95 2.24 12.99
CA ILE A 61 21.01 1.36 14.18
C ILE A 61 22.32 1.60 14.95
N LEU A 62 23.46 1.69 14.27
CA LEU A 62 24.75 1.96 14.93
C LEU A 62 24.75 3.32 15.64
N CYS A 63 24.21 4.38 15.01
CA CYS A 63 24.05 5.69 15.64
C CYS A 63 23.17 5.61 16.89
N MET A 64 22.11 4.80 16.85
CA MET A 64 21.19 4.60 17.97
C MET A 64 21.84 3.83 19.12
N VAL A 65 22.63 2.79 18.81
CA VAL A 65 23.43 2.06 19.81
C VAL A 65 24.47 2.99 20.45
N ALA A 66 25.12 3.86 19.68
CA ALA A 66 26.05 4.84 20.22
C ALA A 66 25.35 5.81 21.21
N LYS A 67 24.18 6.35 20.82
CA LYS A 67 23.36 7.20 21.72
C LYS A 67 22.90 6.47 22.97
N TRP A 68 22.53 5.19 22.84
CA TRP A 68 22.15 4.35 23.96
C TRP A 68 23.31 4.19 24.94
N ARG A 69 24.50 3.87 24.44
CA ARG A 69 25.72 3.74 25.26
C ARG A 69 26.13 5.05 25.95
N GLN A 70 25.83 6.20 25.33
CA GLN A 70 26.06 7.52 25.93
C GLN A 70 24.97 7.94 26.93
N GLY A 71 23.90 7.16 27.11
CA GLY A 71 22.78 7.53 27.98
C GLY A 71 21.93 8.71 27.47
N THR A 72 22.12 9.12 26.21
CA THR A 72 21.39 10.23 25.59
C THR A 72 20.14 9.76 24.86
N TYR A 73 19.98 8.45 24.67
CA TYR A 73 18.79 7.88 24.04
C TYR A 73 17.57 7.92 24.95
N TRP A 74 16.52 8.56 24.46
CA TRP A 74 15.17 8.50 25.02
C TRP A 74 14.18 8.88 23.91
N LEU A 75 12.96 8.36 23.99
CA LEU A 75 11.88 8.63 23.03
C LEU A 75 10.90 9.66 23.58
N PHE A 76 10.45 9.45 24.81
CA PHE A 76 9.48 10.30 25.47
C PHE A 76 10.01 10.69 26.86
N ARG A 77 9.78 11.95 27.25
CA ARG A 77 10.02 12.44 28.62
C ARG A 77 8.84 13.26 29.08
N ARG A 78 8.54 13.20 30.37
CA ARG A 78 7.55 14.07 30.99
C ARG A 78 8.24 15.38 31.40
N HIS A 79 7.66 16.51 31.01
CA HIS A 79 8.14 17.84 31.38
C HIS A 79 7.02 18.63 32.04
N ARG A 80 7.29 19.27 33.18
CA ARG A 80 6.31 20.12 33.87
C ARG A 80 6.48 21.57 33.40
N ALA A 81 5.37 22.21 33.03
CA ALA A 81 5.32 23.61 32.62
C ALA A 81 4.01 24.24 33.12
N THR A 82 3.81 25.55 32.92
CA THR A 82 2.63 26.29 33.42
C THR A 82 1.30 25.67 32.97
N GLY A 83 1.27 25.04 31.79
CA GLY A 83 0.10 24.37 31.21
C GLY A 83 -0.10 22.89 31.62
N GLY A 84 0.70 22.36 32.54
CA GLY A 84 0.61 20.98 33.05
C GLY A 84 1.83 20.10 32.73
N HIS A 85 1.63 18.78 32.68
CA HIS A 85 2.68 17.81 32.36
C HIS A 85 2.66 17.42 30.88
N PHE A 86 3.61 17.93 30.12
CA PHE A 86 3.76 17.64 28.69
C PHE A 86 4.54 16.35 28.48
N LEU A 87 4.11 15.55 27.51
CA LEU A 87 4.90 14.44 26.99
C LEU A 87 5.75 14.98 25.84
N VAL A 88 7.02 15.20 26.12
CA VAL A 88 7.99 15.67 25.13
C VAL A 88 8.49 14.48 24.34
N VAL A 89 8.36 14.55 23.02
CA VAL A 89 8.89 13.56 22.09
C VAL A 89 10.27 14.00 21.66
N HIS A 90 11.29 13.16 21.85
CA HIS A 90 12.62 13.44 21.31
C HIS A 90 12.57 13.31 19.79
N TYR A 91 12.60 14.45 19.09
CA TYR A 91 12.49 14.51 17.63
C TYR A 91 13.43 13.52 16.93
N ALA A 92 14.74 13.69 17.11
CA ALA A 92 15.72 12.88 16.40
C ALA A 92 15.63 11.38 16.74
N SER A 93 15.57 11.02 18.02
CA SER A 93 15.56 9.61 18.45
C SER A 93 14.27 8.90 18.03
N THR A 94 13.12 9.57 18.12
CA THR A 94 11.82 9.01 17.70
C THR A 94 11.74 8.88 16.19
N TRP A 95 12.14 9.92 15.46
CA TRP A 95 12.23 9.88 13.99
C TRP A 95 13.12 8.73 13.52
N THR A 96 14.33 8.61 14.06
CA THR A 96 15.27 7.53 13.70
C THR A 96 14.71 6.14 14.06
N THR A 97 14.03 5.99 15.18
CA THR A 97 13.41 4.69 15.55
C THR A 97 12.34 4.29 14.56
N VAL A 98 11.46 5.23 14.21
CA VAL A 98 10.34 4.95 13.30
C VAL A 98 10.82 4.79 11.86
N ILE A 99 11.86 5.50 11.42
CA ILE A 99 12.42 5.29 10.07
C ILE A 99 13.16 3.96 9.95
N ILE A 100 13.80 3.46 11.02
CA ILE A 100 14.35 2.09 11.05
C ILE A 100 13.21 1.08 10.87
N LEU A 101 12.08 1.27 11.55
CA LEU A 101 10.90 0.43 11.37
C LEU A 101 10.35 0.52 9.94
N PHE A 102 10.25 1.74 9.38
CA PHE A 102 9.85 1.96 7.99
C PHE A 102 10.73 1.18 7.02
N PHE A 103 12.05 1.29 7.16
CA PHE A 103 12.98 0.57 6.31
C PHE A 103 12.90 -0.95 6.49
N GLY A 104 12.69 -1.44 7.71
CA GLY A 104 12.42 -2.86 7.96
C GLY A 104 11.19 -3.36 7.20
N VAL A 105 10.07 -2.64 7.27
CA VAL A 105 8.84 -2.99 6.52
C VAL A 105 9.06 -2.84 5.01
N LEU A 106 9.80 -1.81 4.57
CA LEU A 106 10.12 -1.57 3.17
C LEU A 106 10.96 -2.70 2.59
N GLN A 107 11.87 -3.30 3.36
CA GLN A 107 12.59 -4.50 2.92
C GLN A 107 11.66 -5.69 2.69
N GLY A 108 10.71 -5.92 3.60
CA GLY A 108 9.67 -6.93 3.41
C GLY A 108 8.84 -6.69 2.15
N TYR A 109 8.48 -5.42 1.90
CA TYR A 109 7.77 -5.03 0.68
C TYR A 109 8.58 -5.24 -0.60
N ILE A 110 9.87 -4.88 -0.59
CA ILE A 110 10.79 -5.10 -1.71
C ILE A 110 10.93 -6.60 -2.01
N TRP A 111 11.14 -7.42 -0.98
CA TRP A 111 11.20 -8.87 -1.11
C TRP A 111 9.91 -9.45 -1.72
N GLN A 112 8.76 -9.02 -1.22
CA GLN A 112 7.45 -9.43 -1.72
C GLN A 112 7.27 -9.02 -3.20
N THR A 113 7.70 -7.81 -3.56
CA THR A 113 7.61 -7.30 -4.94
C THR A 113 8.52 -8.09 -5.88
N ALA A 114 9.73 -8.44 -5.43
CA ALA A 114 10.66 -9.27 -6.20
C ALA A 114 10.08 -10.67 -6.46
N LYS A 115 9.43 -11.26 -5.45
CA LYS A 115 8.72 -12.53 -5.58
C LYS A 115 7.54 -12.44 -6.55
N TYR A 116 6.67 -11.44 -6.36
CA TYR A 116 5.51 -11.21 -7.21
C TYR A 116 5.89 -11.03 -8.70
N THR A 117 6.95 -10.27 -8.96
CA THR A 117 7.45 -10.02 -10.34
C THR A 117 8.21 -11.20 -10.94
N SER A 118 8.50 -12.23 -10.16
CA SER A 118 9.10 -13.49 -10.63
C SER A 118 8.04 -14.54 -10.99
N GLY A 119 6.75 -14.21 -10.87
CA GLY A 119 5.63 -15.11 -11.14
C GLY A 119 5.12 -15.87 -9.92
N ASP A 120 5.84 -15.82 -8.79
CA ASP A 120 5.45 -16.47 -7.54
C ASP A 120 4.21 -15.78 -6.96
N TYR A 121 3.20 -16.58 -6.59
CA TYR A 121 2.05 -16.07 -5.85
C TYR A 121 2.46 -15.78 -4.40
N VAL A 122 2.30 -14.54 -3.98
CA VAL A 122 2.46 -14.15 -2.58
C VAL A 122 1.10 -13.77 -2.03
N SER A 123 0.59 -14.57 -1.09
CA SER A 123 -0.65 -14.26 -0.38
C SER A 123 -0.56 -12.90 0.30
N ASN A 124 -1.63 -12.13 0.25
CA ASN A 124 -1.76 -10.83 0.93
C ASN A 124 -0.71 -9.79 0.47
N SER A 125 -0.32 -9.85 -0.80
CA SER A 125 0.57 -8.90 -1.46
C SER A 125 0.14 -7.43 -1.32
N ASP A 126 -1.17 -7.23 -1.29
CA ASP A 126 -1.84 -5.94 -1.18
C ASP A 126 -1.68 -5.32 0.22
N LEU A 127 -1.70 -6.14 1.28
CA LEU A 127 -1.46 -5.65 2.64
C LEU A 127 -0.07 -5.04 2.80
N TRP A 128 0.95 -5.66 2.18
CA TRP A 128 2.31 -5.09 2.19
C TRP A 128 2.37 -3.72 1.53
N ARG A 129 1.65 -3.52 0.41
CA ARG A 129 1.56 -2.22 -0.29
C ARG A 129 0.87 -1.16 0.55
N MET A 130 -0.12 -1.54 1.34
CA MET A 130 -0.86 -0.61 2.20
C MET A 130 -0.09 -0.28 3.48
N CYS A 131 0.51 -1.27 4.14
CA CYS A 131 1.13 -1.13 5.45
C CYS A 131 2.54 -0.51 5.41
N VAL A 132 3.27 -0.60 4.28
CA VAL A 132 4.65 -0.11 4.19
C VAL A 132 4.79 1.38 4.52
N TRP A 133 3.77 2.19 4.21
CA TRP A 133 3.79 3.63 4.41
C TRP A 133 3.46 4.06 5.84
N PHE A 134 2.87 3.17 6.64
CA PHE A 134 2.36 3.51 7.97
C PHE A 134 3.45 4.01 8.93
N PRO A 135 4.63 3.35 9.04
CA PRO A 135 5.71 3.88 9.87
C PRO A 135 6.19 5.25 9.36
N GLY A 136 6.30 5.46 8.05
CA GLY A 136 6.70 6.74 7.48
C GLY A 136 5.75 7.88 7.89
N TRP A 137 4.44 7.67 7.74
CA TRP A 137 3.43 8.62 8.21
C TRP A 137 3.53 8.89 9.72
N LEU A 138 3.75 7.85 10.53
CA LEU A 138 3.89 7.99 11.98
C LEU A 138 5.14 8.82 12.35
N ALA A 139 6.23 8.69 11.59
CA ALA A 139 7.43 9.51 11.79
C ALA A 139 7.13 11.01 11.58
N PHE A 140 6.40 11.35 10.51
CA PHE A 140 5.94 12.72 10.26
C PHE A 140 5.01 13.23 11.36
N TRP A 141 4.11 12.38 11.85
CA TRP A 141 3.24 12.73 12.96
C TRP A 141 4.03 13.07 14.24
N PHE A 142 4.97 12.21 14.64
CA PHE A 142 5.82 12.46 15.81
C PHE A 142 6.70 13.70 15.64
N ALA A 143 7.18 13.98 14.43
CA ALA A 143 7.91 15.21 14.12
C ALA A 143 7.04 16.45 14.36
N ALA A 144 5.84 16.48 13.78
CA ALA A 144 4.90 17.59 13.94
C ALA A 144 4.49 17.78 15.41
N TRP A 145 4.20 16.68 16.12
CA TRP A 145 3.86 16.72 17.54
C TRP A 145 5.04 17.23 18.39
N SER A 146 6.26 16.73 18.15
CA SER A 146 7.48 17.17 18.85
C SER A 146 7.74 18.67 18.66
N LEU A 147 7.60 19.18 17.42
CA LEU A 147 7.75 20.60 17.11
C LEU A 147 6.71 21.45 17.85
N ARG A 148 5.44 21.01 17.88
CA ARG A 148 4.38 21.74 18.55
C ARG A 148 4.59 21.81 20.06
N VAL A 149 4.99 20.70 20.70
CA VAL A 149 5.30 20.67 22.14
C VAL A 149 6.51 21.55 22.44
N SER A 150 7.57 21.43 21.64
CA SER A 150 8.79 22.25 21.78
C SER A 150 8.48 23.75 21.69
N HIS A 151 7.64 24.16 20.74
CA HIS A 151 7.21 25.55 20.60
C HIS A 151 6.46 26.07 21.85
N VAL A 152 5.54 25.28 22.41
CA VAL A 152 4.80 25.68 23.62
C VAL A 152 5.73 25.79 24.83
N LEU A 153 6.65 24.85 25.01
CA LEU A 153 7.64 24.90 26.09
C LEU A 153 8.61 26.06 25.92
N HIS A 154 9.00 26.40 24.68
CA HIS A 154 9.83 27.56 24.41
C HIS A 154 9.16 28.87 24.82
N LEU A 155 7.88 29.05 24.48
CA LEU A 155 7.09 30.21 24.90
C LEU A 155 6.98 30.31 26.44
N ASP A 156 6.77 29.18 27.12
CA ASP A 156 6.74 29.10 28.58
C ASP A 156 8.08 29.53 29.19
N SER A 157 9.20 29.00 28.66
CA SER A 157 10.55 29.36 29.11
C SER A 157 10.94 30.82 28.83
N SER A 158 10.32 31.45 27.83
CA SER A 158 10.54 32.85 27.46
C SER A 158 9.68 33.83 28.29
N GLY A 159 8.99 33.35 29.33
CA GLY A 159 8.11 34.15 30.18
C GLY A 159 6.81 34.58 29.50
N ARG A 160 6.44 33.94 28.37
CA ARG A 160 5.22 34.21 27.60
C ARG A 160 4.34 32.96 27.54
N PRO A 161 3.89 32.41 28.70
CA PRO A 161 3.12 31.18 28.72
C PRO A 161 1.85 31.32 27.90
N SER A 162 1.67 30.47 26.89
CA SER A 162 0.43 30.40 26.12
C SER A 162 -0.67 29.80 27.00
N ARG A 163 -1.65 30.63 27.37
CA ARG A 163 -2.85 30.20 28.13
C ARG A 163 -3.99 29.72 27.24
N ALA A 164 -3.74 29.60 25.93
CA ALA A 164 -4.74 29.11 24.99
C ALA A 164 -5.08 27.64 25.27
N PHE A 165 -6.35 27.27 25.05
CA PHE A 165 -6.83 25.89 25.18
C PHE A 165 -5.96 24.88 24.42
N TYR A 166 -5.57 25.20 23.18
CA TYR A 166 -4.73 24.37 22.31
C TYR A 166 -3.27 24.25 22.75
N SER A 167 -2.86 24.98 23.79
CA SER A 167 -1.52 24.90 24.40
C SER A 167 -1.53 24.12 25.72
N SER A 168 -2.69 23.66 26.19
CA SER A 168 -2.79 22.84 27.39
C SER A 168 -2.15 21.45 27.17
N ALA A 169 -1.53 20.92 28.23
CA ALA A 169 -0.82 19.65 28.16
C ALA A 169 -1.74 18.47 27.81
N TRP A 170 -2.95 18.44 28.36
CA TRP A 170 -3.91 17.37 28.09
C TRP A 170 -4.34 17.36 26.62
N PHE A 171 -4.55 18.53 26.01
CA PHE A 171 -4.96 18.63 24.61
C PHE A 171 -3.83 18.19 23.67
N LEU A 172 -2.60 18.63 23.91
CA LEU A 172 -1.45 18.25 23.09
C LEU A 172 -1.07 16.78 23.25
N ASN A 173 -1.06 16.25 24.48
CA ASN A 173 -0.77 14.83 24.71
C ASN A 173 -1.91 13.95 24.18
N GLY A 174 -3.15 14.32 24.46
CA GLY A 174 -4.34 13.63 23.99
C GLY A 174 -4.41 13.62 22.47
N GLY A 175 -4.27 14.78 21.82
CA GLY A 175 -4.23 14.88 20.36
C GLY A 175 -3.04 14.12 19.75
N GLY A 176 -1.86 14.22 20.37
CA GLY A 176 -0.65 13.52 19.94
C GLY A 176 -0.78 11.99 19.90
N VAL A 177 -1.65 11.41 20.73
CA VAL A 177 -1.91 9.96 20.78
C VAL A 177 -3.21 9.59 20.06
N LEU A 178 -4.31 10.29 20.33
CA LEU A 178 -5.63 9.95 19.81
C LEU A 178 -5.74 10.16 18.31
N VAL A 179 -5.22 11.27 17.78
CA VAL A 179 -5.31 11.54 16.34
C VAL A 179 -4.65 10.44 15.51
N PRO A 180 -3.40 10.02 15.78
CA PRO A 180 -2.82 8.96 14.97
C PRO A 180 -3.52 7.62 15.20
N CYS A 181 -4.02 7.32 16.40
CA CYS A 181 -4.81 6.11 16.64
C CYS A 181 -6.11 6.09 15.82
N ILE A 182 -6.86 7.21 15.79
CA ILE A 182 -8.11 7.34 15.04
C ILE A 182 -7.84 7.27 13.52
N CYS A 183 -6.82 7.99 13.04
CA CYS A 183 -6.41 7.94 11.64
C CYS A 183 -5.97 6.53 11.24
N ALA A 184 -5.17 5.86 12.06
CA ALA A 184 -4.74 4.48 11.83
C ALA A 184 -5.93 3.52 11.78
N ALA A 185 -6.88 3.63 12.71
CA ALA A 185 -8.08 2.81 12.72
C ALA A 185 -8.95 3.04 11.48
N ALA A 186 -9.18 4.29 11.09
CA ALA A 186 -9.93 4.62 9.88
C ALA A 186 -9.27 4.06 8.61
N ILE A 187 -7.95 4.23 8.49
CA ILE A 187 -7.19 3.67 7.36
C ILE A 187 -7.21 2.14 7.39
N ALA A 188 -7.08 1.51 8.56
CA ALA A 188 -7.12 0.06 8.70
C ALA A 188 -8.48 -0.53 8.26
N VAL A 189 -9.59 0.12 8.60
CA VAL A 189 -10.93 -0.29 8.13
C VAL A 189 -11.02 -0.22 6.60
N LEU A 190 -10.57 0.89 6.00
CA LEU A 190 -10.58 1.05 4.54
C LEU A 190 -9.64 0.04 3.85
N ALA A 191 -8.46 -0.18 4.43
CA ALA A 191 -7.49 -1.16 3.95
C ALA A 191 -8.05 -2.58 4.03
N TRP A 192 -8.77 -2.92 5.10
CA TRP A 192 -9.42 -4.22 5.25
C TRP A 192 -10.52 -4.45 4.20
N GLN A 193 -11.33 -3.42 3.92
CA GLN A 193 -12.34 -3.49 2.85
C GLN A 193 -11.69 -3.67 1.47
N ALA A 194 -10.64 -2.91 1.19
CA ALA A 194 -9.86 -3.05 -0.04
C ALA A 194 -9.21 -4.44 -0.16
N HIS A 195 -8.70 -4.97 0.94
CA HIS A 195 -8.13 -6.31 1.01
C HIS A 195 -9.16 -7.38 0.65
N GLY A 196 -10.36 -7.32 1.23
CA GLY A 196 -11.45 -8.25 0.90
C GLY A 196 -11.82 -8.22 -0.59
N GLN A 197 -11.91 -7.04 -1.19
CA GLN A 197 -12.17 -6.93 -2.63
C GLN A 197 -11.02 -7.48 -3.49
N PHE A 198 -9.77 -7.27 -3.05
CA PHE A 198 -8.60 -7.79 -3.75
C PHE A 198 -8.51 -9.31 -3.68
N THR A 199 -8.75 -9.90 -2.50
CA THR A 199 -8.74 -11.36 -2.32
C THR A 199 -9.87 -12.03 -3.11
N ASP A 200 -11.06 -11.43 -3.13
CA ASP A 200 -12.18 -11.87 -3.96
C ASP A 200 -11.85 -11.81 -5.46
N ALA A 201 -11.23 -10.73 -5.92
CA ALA A 201 -10.81 -10.62 -7.32
C ALA A 201 -9.75 -11.68 -7.68
N MET A 202 -8.77 -11.90 -6.80
CA MET A 202 -7.71 -12.89 -7.01
C MET A 202 -8.22 -14.34 -6.96
N SER A 203 -9.22 -14.64 -6.13
CA SER A 203 -9.84 -15.97 -6.10
C SER A 203 -10.62 -16.27 -7.38
N ARG A 204 -11.34 -15.28 -7.92
CA ARG A 204 -11.99 -15.37 -9.24
C ARG A 204 -10.97 -15.57 -10.35
N PHE A 205 -9.85 -14.84 -10.33
CA PHE A 205 -8.77 -15.04 -11.29
C PHE A 205 -8.21 -16.47 -11.22
N ALA A 206 -7.96 -16.99 -10.02
CA ALA A 206 -7.47 -18.36 -9.85
C ALA A 206 -8.47 -19.41 -10.40
N LEU A 207 -9.78 -19.16 -10.28
CA LEU A 207 -10.81 -20.01 -10.88
C LEU A 207 -10.75 -19.95 -12.41
N ILE A 208 -10.65 -18.76 -12.99
CA ILE A 208 -10.50 -18.56 -14.44
C ILE A 208 -9.25 -19.29 -14.94
N ASP A 209 -8.09 -19.10 -14.31
CA ASP A 209 -6.85 -19.79 -14.70
C ASP A 209 -7.03 -21.31 -14.69
N LYS A 210 -7.66 -21.85 -13.64
CA LYS A 210 -7.96 -23.30 -13.55
C LYS A 210 -8.89 -23.78 -14.66
N THR A 211 -9.93 -23.01 -15.02
CA THR A 211 -10.83 -23.36 -16.12
C THR A 211 -10.12 -23.30 -17.48
N LEU A 212 -9.27 -22.31 -17.70
CA LEU A 212 -8.48 -22.19 -18.94
C LEU A 212 -7.47 -23.32 -19.08
N VAL A 213 -6.81 -23.75 -18.00
CA VAL A 213 -5.92 -24.93 -18.00
C VAL A 213 -6.69 -26.20 -18.38
N ALA A 214 -7.89 -26.38 -17.83
CA ALA A 214 -8.72 -27.55 -18.15
C ALA A 214 -9.19 -27.53 -19.62
N ALA A 215 -9.55 -26.35 -20.14
CA ALA A 215 -9.93 -26.17 -21.54
C ALA A 215 -8.74 -26.39 -22.49
N GLU A 216 -7.56 -25.89 -22.13
CA GLU A 216 -6.31 -26.11 -22.85
C GLU A 216 -6.01 -27.61 -23.00
N ALA A 217 -6.15 -28.38 -21.91
CA ALA A 217 -5.94 -29.83 -21.91
C ALA A 217 -6.97 -30.59 -22.76
N ARG A 218 -8.23 -30.12 -22.82
CA ARG A 218 -9.28 -30.71 -23.66
C ARG A 218 -9.08 -30.40 -25.15
N TYR A 219 -8.62 -29.20 -25.49
CA TYR A 219 -8.31 -28.82 -26.87
C TYR A 219 -7.21 -29.70 -27.46
N ALA A 220 -6.19 -30.05 -26.66
CA ALA A 220 -5.14 -30.99 -27.08
C ALA A 220 -5.66 -32.40 -27.46
N GLN A 221 -6.91 -32.73 -27.11
CA GLN A 221 -7.56 -34.00 -27.43
C GLN A 221 -8.46 -33.94 -28.69
N GLY A 222 -8.48 -32.81 -29.41
CA GLY A 222 -9.17 -32.68 -30.71
C GLY A 222 -10.67 -32.36 -30.63
N LEU A 223 -11.15 -31.83 -29.50
CA LEU A 223 -12.54 -31.39 -29.33
C LEU A 223 -12.81 -30.04 -30.01
N ASP A 224 -13.97 -29.98 -30.67
CA ASP A 224 -14.43 -28.89 -31.55
C ASP A 224 -14.55 -27.54 -30.82
N THR A 225 -14.17 -26.46 -31.51
CA THR A 225 -14.09 -25.09 -30.99
C THR A 225 -15.45 -24.42 -30.80
N SER A 226 -16.55 -25.11 -31.12
CA SER A 226 -17.92 -24.61 -30.98
C SER A 226 -18.38 -24.50 -29.52
N ASP A 227 -17.77 -25.24 -28.58
CA ASP A 227 -18.04 -25.18 -27.13
C ASP A 227 -17.28 -24.04 -26.40
N VAL A 228 -16.36 -23.37 -27.10
CA VAL A 228 -15.38 -22.38 -26.59
C VAL A 228 -16.02 -21.09 -26.08
N LEU A 229 -17.28 -20.84 -26.42
CA LEU A 229 -18.06 -19.69 -25.96
C LEU A 229 -19.35 -20.11 -25.24
N SER A 230 -19.40 -21.35 -24.72
CA SER A 230 -20.46 -21.71 -23.77
C SER A 230 -20.48 -20.68 -22.63
N GLY A 231 -21.67 -20.17 -22.32
CA GLY A 231 -21.87 -18.91 -21.61
C GLY A 231 -21.09 -18.77 -20.29
N ASP A 232 -20.76 -19.88 -19.63
CA ASP A 232 -20.10 -19.93 -18.34
C ASP A 232 -18.70 -19.29 -18.35
N ALA A 233 -17.87 -19.53 -19.37
CA ALA A 233 -16.51 -18.97 -19.42
C ALA A 233 -16.50 -17.46 -19.73
N LEU A 234 -17.37 -17.03 -20.65
CA LEU A 234 -17.61 -15.62 -20.96
C LEU A 234 -18.18 -14.87 -19.75
N GLN A 235 -19.12 -15.49 -19.04
CA GLN A 235 -19.74 -14.95 -17.84
C GLN A 235 -18.73 -14.82 -16.70
N LEU A 236 -17.86 -15.82 -16.49
CA LEU A 236 -16.75 -15.75 -15.53
C LEU A 236 -15.78 -14.62 -15.84
N THR A 237 -15.45 -14.43 -17.12
CA THR A 237 -14.56 -13.37 -17.58
C THR A 237 -15.20 -11.98 -17.36
N ALA A 238 -16.48 -11.84 -17.66
CA ALA A 238 -17.25 -10.62 -17.38
C ALA A 238 -17.39 -10.35 -15.87
N ASP A 239 -17.55 -11.39 -15.04
CA ASP A 239 -17.62 -11.29 -13.59
C ASP A 239 -16.30 -10.86 -12.96
N PHE A 240 -15.18 -11.37 -13.48
CA PHE A 240 -13.86 -10.92 -13.08
C PHE A 240 -13.61 -9.46 -13.46
N ALA A 241 -13.97 -9.08 -14.69
CA ALA A 241 -13.78 -7.71 -15.14
C ALA A 241 -14.67 -6.71 -14.40
N ARG A 242 -15.91 -7.10 -14.05
CA ARG A 242 -16.78 -6.35 -13.13
C ARG A 242 -16.17 -6.21 -11.73
N SER A 243 -15.59 -7.30 -11.19
CA SER A 243 -14.91 -7.27 -9.89
C SER A 243 -13.71 -6.32 -9.87
N LEU A 244 -12.87 -6.37 -10.91
CA LEU A 244 -11.73 -5.45 -11.07
C LEU A 244 -12.18 -4.01 -11.27
N SER A 245 -13.24 -3.77 -12.04
CA SER A 245 -13.81 -2.43 -12.21
C SER A 245 -14.39 -1.90 -10.90
N SER A 246 -15.06 -2.75 -10.11
CA SER A 246 -15.57 -2.38 -8.79
C SER A 246 -14.44 -2.00 -7.84
N PHE A 247 -13.36 -2.79 -7.82
CA PHE A 247 -12.16 -2.48 -7.06
C PHE A 247 -11.53 -1.14 -7.48
N GLY A 248 -11.36 -0.93 -8.80
CA GLY A 248 -10.84 0.33 -9.35
C GLY A 248 -11.74 1.52 -9.01
N ASN A 249 -13.06 1.36 -9.09
CA ASN A 249 -14.04 2.39 -8.75
C ASN A 249 -14.09 2.68 -7.25
N PHE A 250 -13.91 1.68 -6.39
CA PHE A 250 -13.79 1.88 -4.95
C PHE A 250 -12.56 2.72 -4.63
N PHE A 251 -11.39 2.38 -5.19
CA PHE A 251 -10.18 3.18 -5.02
C PHE A 251 -10.33 4.58 -5.62
N GLY A 252 -10.87 4.71 -6.84
CA GLY A 252 -11.16 6.00 -7.45
C GLY A 252 -12.16 6.83 -6.64
N GLY A 253 -13.15 6.19 -6.04
CA GLY A 253 -14.15 6.81 -5.16
C GLY A 253 -13.55 7.33 -3.86
N VAL A 254 -12.75 6.49 -3.19
CA VAL A 254 -12.11 6.79 -1.90
C VAL A 254 -11.02 7.85 -2.07
N PHE A 255 -10.22 7.80 -3.14
CA PHE A 255 -9.08 8.70 -3.34
C PHE A 255 -9.38 9.92 -4.22
N TRP A 256 -10.40 9.88 -5.10
CA TRP A 256 -10.60 10.95 -6.10
C TRP A 256 -11.95 11.69 -6.02
N VAL A 257 -13.05 11.06 -5.58
CA VAL A 257 -14.41 11.63 -5.78
C VAL A 257 -14.75 12.83 -4.87
N ARG A 258 -13.96 13.13 -3.83
CA ARG A 258 -14.16 14.37 -3.03
C ARG A 258 -13.26 15.54 -3.42
N ALA A 259 -12.05 15.30 -3.92
CA ALA A 259 -11.13 16.38 -4.25
C ALA A 259 -11.55 17.11 -5.55
N LEU A 260 -12.11 16.40 -6.54
CA LEU A 260 -12.56 17.03 -7.78
C LEU A 260 -13.91 17.77 -7.65
N ARG A 261 -14.85 17.27 -6.83
CA ARG A 261 -16.14 17.94 -6.61
C ARG A 261 -16.00 19.26 -5.85
N LEU A 262 -15.05 19.37 -4.92
CA LEU A 262 -14.78 20.63 -4.20
C LEU A 262 -14.04 21.66 -5.06
N ILE A 263 -13.22 21.21 -6.02
CA ILE A 263 -12.57 22.10 -6.98
C ILE A 263 -13.57 22.59 -8.03
N GLN A 264 -14.43 21.71 -8.55
CA GLN A 264 -15.48 22.10 -9.51
C GLN A 264 -16.58 22.99 -8.91
N GLN A 265 -16.92 22.83 -7.63
CA GLN A 265 -17.85 23.74 -6.95
C GLN A 265 -17.25 25.12 -6.61
N ARG A 266 -15.92 25.23 -6.51
CA ARG A 266 -15.22 26.52 -6.31
C ARG A 266 -14.89 27.26 -7.61
N SER A 267 -14.89 26.59 -8.75
CA SER A 267 -14.73 27.22 -10.07
C SER A 267 -16.06 27.66 -10.71
N ALA A 268 -17.18 27.32 -10.07
CA ALA A 268 -18.54 27.63 -10.55
C ALA A 268 -19.28 28.66 -9.68
N ALA A 269 -18.57 29.28 -8.71
CA ALA A 269 -19.02 30.40 -7.90
C ALA A 269 -18.00 31.54 -8.06
#